data_AF-A0A0N1I0F9-F1
#
_entry.id   AF-A0A0N1I0F9-F1
#
_cell.length_a   1.000
_cell.length_b   1.000
_cell.length_c   1.000
_cell.angle_alpha   90.00
_cell.angle_beta   90.00
_cell.angle_gamma   90.00
#
_symmetry.space_group_name_H-M   'P 1'
#
loop_
_entity.id
_entity.type
_entity.pdbx_description
1 polymer ?
#
loop_
_entity_poly.entity_id
_entity_poly.type
_entity_poly.pdbx_seq_one_letter_code
_entity_poly.pdbx_strand_id
1 'polypeptide(L)'
;MGLQREQQYGVLEVFSLTGTSSINDIVIHMHNPFEDEEYLYKGPLNSKDTTWDAKQRAKHDVDNPRSIFLPLNTFLKIMNSVQLCYMTPVEVDATYFDDEWKGESAGGNPTFVTWRKNPLYYVHNTGSTASEIVVVIKQEDQRRFTSPDEMTKYLQCGMVLINYSYPSPIPTFWVTGNNHKPIHKSLFLNSREVANAMTIPPNSLCYLIPSCMLKGAEGAFSIALYRMKGMDYSDLTIKKLEIPGIDWINPATKTVELRQKEKDRVDFYVDEETD
;
A
#
# COMPACT_ATOMS: atom_id res chain seq x y z
N MET A 1 16.12 -14.35 -25.20
CA MET A 1 14.98 -13.63 -25.82
C MET A 1 15.29 -12.17 -26.16
N GLY A 2 16.45 -11.60 -25.80
CA GLY A 2 16.63 -10.14 -25.87
C GLY A 2 15.98 -9.42 -24.69
N LEU A 3 15.87 -10.12 -23.55
CA LEU A 3 15.41 -9.56 -22.27
C LEU A 3 16.51 -9.81 -21.26
N GLN A 4 16.87 -8.77 -20.52
CA GLN A 4 17.88 -8.79 -19.48
C GLN A 4 17.29 -9.20 -18.14
N ARG A 5 18.08 -9.92 -17.35
CA ARG A 5 17.70 -10.32 -16.00
C ARG A 5 17.93 -9.15 -15.05
N GLU A 6 17.08 -9.05 -14.03
CA GLU A 6 17.21 -8.03 -12.97
C GLU A 6 17.12 -6.59 -13.50
N GLN A 7 16.46 -6.41 -14.66
CA GLN A 7 16.23 -5.11 -15.28
C GLN A 7 14.75 -4.74 -15.30
N GLN A 8 14.49 -3.44 -15.44
CA GLN A 8 13.13 -2.89 -15.45
C GLN A 8 12.69 -2.57 -16.88
N TYR A 9 11.44 -2.88 -17.19
CA TYR A 9 10.79 -2.61 -18.46
C TYR A 9 9.49 -1.85 -18.18
N GLY A 10 9.20 -0.82 -18.98
CA GLY A 10 7.95 -0.08 -18.86
C GLY A 10 6.83 -0.78 -19.62
N VAL A 11 5.69 -1.06 -18.98
CA VAL A 11 4.49 -1.53 -19.69
C VAL A 11 3.81 -0.31 -20.34
N LEU A 12 3.61 -0.36 -21.65
CA LEU A 12 3.04 0.72 -22.44
C LEU A 12 1.55 0.49 -22.72
N GLU A 13 1.18 -0.75 -23.06
CA GLU A 13 -0.19 -1.11 -23.42
C GLU A 13 -0.47 -2.59 -23.11
N VAL A 14 -1.73 -2.89 -22.79
CA VAL A 14 -2.28 -4.25 -22.75
C VAL A 14 -3.47 -4.28 -23.70
N PHE A 15 -3.42 -5.12 -24.73
CA PHE A 15 -4.44 -5.15 -25.77
C PHE A 15 -4.73 -6.57 -26.25
N SER A 16 -5.85 -6.72 -26.96
CA SER A 16 -6.23 -7.96 -27.63
C SER A 16 -5.80 -7.91 -29.11
N LEU A 17 -5.08 -8.93 -29.55
CA LEU A 17 -4.44 -8.98 -30.87
C LEU A 17 -5.46 -9.12 -32.01
N THR A 18 -6.50 -9.93 -31.81
CA THR A 18 -7.56 -10.19 -32.80
C THR A 18 -8.92 -9.58 -32.42
N GLY A 19 -9.04 -8.99 -31.23
CA GLY A 19 -10.29 -8.41 -30.70
C GLY A 19 -11.13 -9.39 -29.87
N THR A 20 -10.61 -10.56 -29.54
CA THR A 20 -11.31 -11.55 -28.69
C THR A 20 -10.99 -11.36 -27.21
N SER A 21 -11.88 -11.80 -26.34
CA SER A 21 -11.65 -11.83 -24.89
C SER A 21 -10.84 -13.05 -24.42
N SER A 22 -10.21 -13.78 -25.35
CA SER A 22 -9.40 -14.96 -25.01
C SER A 22 -8.09 -14.55 -24.36
N ILE A 23 -7.69 -15.23 -23.29
CA ILE A 23 -6.40 -14.99 -22.61
C ILE A 23 -5.21 -15.14 -23.57
N ASN A 24 -5.31 -16.08 -24.52
CA ASN A 24 -4.26 -16.31 -25.52
C ASN A 24 -4.15 -15.19 -26.56
N ASP A 25 -5.15 -14.32 -26.62
CA ASP A 25 -5.22 -13.17 -27.53
C ASP A 25 -4.69 -11.89 -26.87
N ILE A 26 -4.40 -11.91 -25.57
CA ILE A 26 -3.88 -10.75 -24.84
C ILE A 26 -2.38 -10.62 -25.09
N VAL A 27 -1.97 -9.43 -25.51
CA VAL A 27 -0.59 -9.02 -25.76
C VAL A 27 -0.22 -7.86 -24.84
N ILE A 28 0.98 -7.94 -24.29
CA ILE A 28 1.61 -6.90 -23.48
C ILE A 28 2.64 -6.19 -24.33
N HIS A 29 2.49 -4.88 -24.50
CA HIS A 29 3.47 -4.02 -25.14
C HIS A 29 4.34 -3.37 -24.06
N MET A 30 5.65 -3.57 -24.16
CA MET A 30 6.64 -3.02 -23.25
C MET A 30 7.67 -2.18 -23.99
N HIS A 31 8.24 -1.19 -23.29
CA HIS A 31 9.39 -0.44 -23.74
C HIS A 31 10.69 -1.21 -23.45
N ASN A 32 11.52 -1.41 -24.46
CA ASN A 32 12.91 -1.86 -24.29
C ASN A 32 13.80 -0.65 -23.98
N PRO A 33 14.43 -0.54 -22.80
CA PRO A 33 15.31 0.58 -22.49
C PRO A 33 16.72 0.45 -23.10
N PHE A 34 17.08 -0.71 -23.66
CA PHE A 34 18.44 -1.02 -24.12
C PHE A 34 18.66 -0.73 -25.61
N GLU A 35 19.83 -0.19 -25.96
CA GLU A 35 20.16 0.25 -27.34
C GLU A 35 20.95 -0.81 -28.13
N ASP A 36 21.73 -1.65 -27.46
CA ASP A 36 22.60 -2.60 -28.14
C ASP A 36 21.83 -3.72 -28.85
N GLU A 37 22.34 -4.14 -30.02
CA GLU A 37 21.70 -5.14 -30.88
C GLU A 37 21.49 -6.50 -30.19
N GLU A 38 22.33 -6.85 -29.22
CA GLU A 38 22.19 -8.08 -28.45
C GLU A 38 20.93 -8.10 -27.59
N TYR A 39 20.37 -6.93 -27.28
CA TYR A 39 19.15 -6.73 -26.50
C TYR A 39 17.90 -6.54 -27.36
N LEU A 40 18.01 -6.71 -28.69
CA LEU A 40 16.83 -6.77 -29.55
C LEU A 40 16.00 -8.00 -29.21
N TYR A 41 14.70 -7.77 -29.06
CA TYR A 41 13.76 -8.83 -28.71
C TYR A 41 13.60 -9.84 -29.85
N LYS A 42 13.82 -11.12 -29.51
CA LYS A 42 13.83 -12.27 -30.44
C LYS A 42 12.86 -13.38 -30.00
N GLY A 43 12.00 -13.11 -29.02
CA GLY A 43 11.01 -14.09 -28.53
C GLY A 43 9.74 -14.18 -29.38
N PRO A 44 8.68 -14.84 -28.88
CA PRO A 44 7.37 -14.88 -29.56
C PRO A 44 6.82 -13.49 -29.85
N LEU A 45 6.10 -13.30 -30.96
CA LEU A 45 5.59 -12.00 -31.42
C LEU A 45 6.69 -10.94 -31.65
N ASN A 46 7.91 -11.34 -31.96
CA ASN A 46 8.94 -10.40 -32.44
C ASN A 46 8.54 -9.75 -33.78
N SER A 47 9.28 -8.73 -34.21
CA SER A 47 8.99 -7.95 -35.42
C SER A 47 8.94 -8.79 -36.71
N LYS A 48 9.56 -9.96 -36.75
CA LYS A 48 9.58 -10.88 -37.90
C LYS A 48 8.53 -12.00 -37.80
N ASP A 49 7.75 -12.03 -36.73
CA ASP A 49 6.71 -13.04 -36.53
C ASP A 49 5.59 -12.87 -37.57
N THR A 50 5.19 -13.96 -38.21
CA THR A 50 4.14 -13.97 -39.24
C THR A 50 2.74 -13.82 -38.65
N THR A 51 2.61 -13.89 -37.33
CA THR A 51 1.34 -13.65 -36.63
C THR A 51 0.87 -12.21 -36.81
N TRP A 52 1.78 -11.27 -37.09
CA TRP A 52 1.45 -9.88 -37.39
C TRP A 52 0.86 -9.70 -38.78
N ASP A 53 -0.43 -9.39 -38.84
CA ASP A 53 -1.09 -8.99 -40.09
C ASP A 53 -0.85 -7.51 -40.45
N ALA A 54 -1.18 -7.12 -41.68
CA ALA A 54 -0.95 -5.76 -42.17
C ALA A 54 -1.71 -4.69 -41.36
N LYS A 55 -2.87 -5.03 -40.81
CA LYS A 55 -3.68 -4.10 -40.00
C LYS A 55 -3.04 -3.88 -38.63
N GLN A 56 -2.53 -4.94 -38.01
CA GLN A 56 -1.82 -4.89 -36.74
C GLN A 56 -0.51 -4.12 -36.87
N ARG A 57 0.25 -4.33 -37.96
CA ARG A 57 1.47 -3.55 -38.26
C ARG A 57 1.22 -2.08 -38.53
N ALA A 58 0.06 -1.74 -39.08
CA ALA A 58 -0.32 -0.34 -39.27
C ALA A 58 -0.73 0.34 -37.95
N LYS A 59 -1.27 -0.43 -37.00
CA LYS A 59 -1.72 0.07 -35.69
C LYS A 59 -0.58 0.15 -34.67
N HIS A 60 0.28 -0.86 -34.65
CA HIS A 60 1.36 -1.01 -33.69
C HIS A 60 2.70 -0.92 -34.40
N ASP A 61 3.60 -0.12 -33.86
CA ASP A 61 4.96 0.08 -34.39
C ASP A 61 5.85 -1.15 -34.07
N VAL A 62 5.55 -2.27 -34.75
CA VAL A 62 6.15 -3.59 -34.46
C VAL A 62 7.62 -3.68 -34.84
N ASP A 63 8.07 -2.86 -35.78
CA ASP A 63 9.45 -2.87 -36.27
C ASP A 63 10.37 -1.95 -35.45
N ASN A 64 9.82 -1.24 -34.47
CA ASN A 64 10.57 -0.41 -33.54
C ASN A 64 11.39 -1.26 -32.57
N PRO A 65 12.73 -1.14 -32.55
CA PRO A 65 13.60 -1.92 -31.67
C PRO A 65 13.37 -1.62 -30.18
N ARG A 66 12.71 -0.49 -29.86
CA ARG A 66 12.34 -0.07 -28.52
C ARG A 66 10.98 -0.62 -28.06
N SER A 67 10.30 -1.37 -28.92
CA SER A 67 9.02 -2.01 -28.62
C SER A 67 9.19 -3.53 -28.46
N ILE A 68 8.62 -4.06 -27.38
CA ILE A 68 8.57 -5.49 -27.11
C ILE A 68 7.10 -5.88 -27.02
N PHE A 69 6.68 -6.82 -27.84
CA PHE A 69 5.34 -7.38 -27.78
C PHE A 69 5.42 -8.82 -27.28
N LEU A 70 4.69 -9.12 -26.20
CA LEU A 70 4.70 -10.42 -25.55
C LEU A 70 3.28 -10.96 -25.42
N PRO A 71 3.05 -12.24 -25.76
CA PRO A 71 1.84 -12.92 -25.32
C PRO A 71 1.75 -12.91 -23.79
N LEU A 72 0.56 -12.68 -23.23
CA LEU A 72 0.33 -12.64 -21.78
C LEU A 72 0.89 -13.88 -21.05
N ASN A 73 0.69 -15.08 -21.62
CA ASN A 73 1.20 -16.33 -21.05
C ASN A 73 2.73 -16.37 -20.94
N THR A 74 3.43 -15.71 -21.86
CA THR A 74 4.90 -15.60 -21.83
C THR A 74 5.32 -14.57 -20.80
N PHE A 75 4.67 -13.40 -20.79
CA PHE A 75 4.90 -12.34 -19.81
C PHE A 75 4.78 -12.86 -18.37
N LEU A 76 3.70 -13.58 -18.05
CA LEU A 76 3.46 -14.15 -16.72
C LEU A 76 4.50 -15.19 -16.28
N LYS A 77 5.24 -15.80 -17.23
CA LYS A 77 6.28 -16.79 -16.92
C LYS A 77 7.65 -16.17 -16.66
N ILE A 78 7.92 -14.99 -17.25
CA ILE A 78 9.27 -14.40 -17.26
C ILE A 78 9.40 -13.18 -16.37
N MET A 79 8.29 -12.50 -16.07
CA MET A 79 8.27 -11.31 -15.24
C MET A 79 8.09 -11.70 -13.77
N ASN A 80 8.92 -11.12 -12.90
CA ASN A 80 8.87 -11.40 -11.47
C ASN A 80 7.83 -10.53 -10.74
N SER A 81 7.68 -9.28 -11.14
CA SER A 81 6.73 -8.34 -10.52
C SER A 81 6.32 -7.25 -11.51
N VAL A 82 5.14 -6.66 -11.25
CA VAL A 82 4.65 -5.47 -11.94
C VAL A 82 4.45 -4.39 -10.89
N GLN A 83 5.06 -3.23 -11.11
CA GLN A 83 4.89 -2.06 -10.25
C GLN A 83 3.99 -1.06 -10.95
N LEU A 84 2.90 -0.67 -10.29
CA LEU A 84 2.00 0.38 -10.76
C LEU A 84 2.20 1.60 -9.90
N CYS A 85 2.64 2.70 -10.51
CA CYS A 85 2.71 4.00 -9.86
C CYS A 85 1.58 4.88 -10.38
N TYR A 86 0.73 5.37 -9.48
CA TYR A 86 -0.21 6.44 -9.82
C TYR A 86 0.57 7.75 -9.83
N MET A 87 0.95 8.22 -11.02
CA MET A 87 1.52 9.55 -11.15
C MET A 87 0.42 10.58 -10.95
N THR A 88 0.53 11.31 -9.86
CA THR A 88 -0.36 12.42 -9.58
C THR A 88 0.00 13.57 -10.53
N PRO A 89 -0.95 14.17 -11.28
CA PRO A 89 -0.71 15.51 -11.80
C PRO A 89 -0.48 16.43 -10.59
N VAL A 90 0.36 17.46 -10.77
CA VAL A 90 0.86 18.39 -9.74
C VAL A 90 -0.26 19.02 -8.87
N GLU A 91 -1.53 18.88 -9.26
CA GLU A 91 -2.72 19.49 -8.68
C GLU A 91 -3.55 18.62 -7.70
N VAL A 92 -3.15 17.41 -7.32
CA VAL A 92 -3.94 16.64 -6.32
C VAL A 92 -3.43 16.90 -4.91
N ASP A 93 -4.33 17.44 -4.08
CA ASP A 93 -4.14 17.60 -2.64
C ASP A 93 -4.06 16.24 -1.93
N ALA A 94 -2.83 15.73 -1.82
CA ALA A 94 -2.53 14.67 -0.88
C ALA A 94 -2.54 15.23 0.55
N THR A 95 -3.08 14.45 1.49
CA THR A 95 -3.00 14.78 2.91
C THR A 95 -1.72 14.15 3.48
N TYR A 96 -0.90 14.96 4.12
CA TYR A 96 0.40 14.54 4.66
C TYR A 96 0.39 14.52 6.19
N PHE A 97 1.07 13.53 6.76
CA PHE A 97 1.38 13.48 8.18
C PHE A 97 2.84 13.09 8.37
N ASP A 98 3.60 13.92 9.06
CA ASP A 98 4.96 13.58 9.50
C ASP A 98 4.92 12.96 10.89
N ASP A 99 5.68 11.89 11.10
CA ASP A 99 5.72 11.17 12.37
C ASP A 99 7.03 10.37 12.53
N GLU A 100 7.20 9.70 13.66
CA GLU A 100 8.33 8.81 13.88
C GLU A 100 7.98 7.56 14.67
N TRP A 101 8.65 6.45 14.34
CA TRP A 101 8.75 5.31 15.24
C TRP A 101 9.92 5.58 16.20
N LYS A 102 9.64 5.74 17.50
CA LYS A 102 10.65 6.06 18.50
C LYS A 102 10.21 5.65 19.91
N GLY A 103 11.12 5.05 20.66
CA GLY A 103 10.86 4.56 22.01
C GLY A 103 9.65 3.64 22.02
N GLU A 104 8.62 4.01 22.78
CA GLU A 104 7.39 3.22 22.88
C GLU A 104 6.62 3.09 21.56
N SER A 105 6.71 4.08 20.66
CA SER A 105 5.99 4.05 19.38
C SER A 105 6.66 3.15 18.33
N ALA A 106 7.87 2.65 18.60
CA ALA A 106 8.53 1.63 17.78
C ALA A 106 7.99 0.22 18.08
N GLY A 107 6.68 0.04 17.90
CA GLY A 107 5.94 -1.13 18.37
C GLY A 107 6.21 -2.45 17.64
N GLY A 108 6.85 -2.41 16.46
CA GLY A 108 7.02 -3.56 15.57
C GLY A 108 5.73 -3.94 14.84
N ASN A 109 5.72 -5.06 14.12
CA ASN A 109 4.57 -5.53 13.32
C ASN A 109 3.44 -6.16 14.17
N PRO A 110 2.27 -6.53 13.58
CA PRO A 110 1.12 -7.09 14.32
C PRO A 110 1.35 -8.39 15.09
N THR A 111 2.50 -9.06 14.95
CA THR A 111 2.84 -10.24 15.76
C THR A 111 3.34 -9.87 17.16
N PHE A 112 3.73 -8.61 17.39
CA PHE A 112 4.16 -8.11 18.69
C PHE A 112 3.00 -7.47 19.44
N VAL A 113 2.89 -7.74 20.74
CA VAL A 113 1.90 -7.09 21.62
C VAL A 113 2.08 -5.57 21.70
N THR A 114 3.29 -5.08 21.42
CA THR A 114 3.63 -3.65 21.35
C THR A 114 3.17 -2.99 20.05
N TRP A 115 2.65 -3.74 19.07
CA TRP A 115 2.17 -3.18 17.80
C TRP A 115 1.15 -2.06 17.99
N ARG A 116 0.29 -2.19 19.01
CA ARG A 116 -0.72 -1.18 19.38
C ARG A 116 -0.13 0.16 19.81
N LYS A 117 1.16 0.22 20.13
CA LYS A 117 1.86 1.45 20.51
C LYS A 117 2.37 2.25 19.30
N ASN A 118 2.38 1.67 18.09
CA ASN A 118 2.74 2.42 16.88
C ASN A 118 1.80 3.62 16.66
N PRO A 119 2.22 4.65 15.91
CA PRO A 119 1.35 5.76 15.55
C PRO A 119 0.02 5.28 14.94
N LEU A 120 -1.08 5.87 15.39
CA LEU A 120 -2.44 5.54 14.99
C LEU A 120 -3.05 6.70 14.21
N TYR A 121 -3.69 6.41 13.09
CA TYR A 121 -4.42 7.39 12.30
C TYR A 121 -5.89 7.01 12.26
N TYR A 122 -6.74 7.94 12.66
CA TYR A 122 -8.18 7.85 12.62
C TYR A 122 -8.66 7.97 11.16
N VAL A 123 -9.42 6.98 10.69
CA VAL A 123 -9.98 6.95 9.33
C VAL A 123 -11.47 6.66 9.45
N HIS A 124 -12.33 7.64 9.18
CA HIS A 124 -13.76 7.50 9.37
C HIS A 124 -14.52 7.87 8.10
N ASN A 125 -15.38 6.96 7.67
CA ASN A 125 -16.25 7.15 6.50
C ASN A 125 -17.71 7.18 6.99
N THR A 126 -18.32 8.36 6.97
CA THR A 126 -19.76 8.55 7.28
C THR A 126 -20.67 8.22 6.10
N GLY A 127 -20.10 7.99 4.93
CA GLY A 127 -20.82 7.80 3.69
C GLY A 127 -21.47 6.42 3.60
N SER A 128 -22.47 6.32 2.73
CA SER A 128 -23.16 5.07 2.40
C SER A 128 -22.38 4.18 1.43
N THR A 129 -21.30 4.69 0.86
CA THR A 129 -20.45 3.97 -0.11
C THR A 129 -19.01 3.84 0.39
N ALA A 130 -18.31 2.82 -0.12
CA ALA A 130 -16.90 2.64 0.20
C ALA A 130 -16.04 3.70 -0.49
N SER A 131 -14.98 4.15 0.16
CA SER A 131 -14.02 5.11 -0.41
C SER A 131 -12.69 4.42 -0.70
N GLU A 132 -12.16 4.58 -1.91
CA GLU A 132 -10.82 4.09 -2.25
C GLU A 132 -9.79 5.19 -2.03
N ILE A 133 -8.65 4.87 -1.42
CA ILE A 133 -7.52 5.79 -1.23
C ILE A 133 -6.21 5.07 -1.54
N VAL A 134 -5.17 5.84 -1.86
CA VAL A 134 -3.79 5.33 -1.89
C VAL A 134 -3.01 5.92 -0.73
N VAL A 135 -2.41 5.06 0.08
CA VAL A 135 -1.60 5.43 1.24
C VAL A 135 -0.15 5.09 0.97
N VAL A 136 0.75 6.02 1.22
CA VAL A 136 2.20 5.84 1.02
C VAL A 136 2.92 6.19 2.31
N ILE A 137 3.69 5.24 2.87
CA ILE A 137 4.72 5.55 3.87
C ILE A 137 5.97 5.98 3.11
N LYS A 138 6.56 7.11 3.48
CA LYS A 138 7.80 7.65 2.92
C LYS A 138 8.86 7.76 3.99
N GLN A 139 10.03 7.19 3.72
CA GLN A 139 11.23 7.33 4.54
C GLN A 139 12.12 8.42 3.94
N GLU A 140 12.99 9.01 4.78
CA GLU A 140 13.97 10.00 4.34
C GLU A 140 14.82 9.45 3.18
N ASP A 141 15.07 10.28 2.15
CA ASP A 141 15.86 9.85 1.00
C ASP A 141 17.33 9.69 1.36
N GLN A 142 17.76 8.44 1.55
CA GLN A 142 19.13 8.11 1.92
C GLN A 142 20.10 8.24 0.75
N ARG A 143 19.63 8.25 -0.50
CA ARG A 143 20.51 8.26 -1.70
C ARG A 143 21.40 9.50 -1.80
N ARG A 144 20.99 10.60 -1.18
CA ARG A 144 21.81 11.81 -1.04
C ARG A 144 23.06 11.58 -0.17
N PHE A 145 22.98 10.64 0.77
CA PHE A 145 23.97 10.41 1.82
C PHE A 145 24.73 9.08 1.64
N THR A 146 24.26 8.22 0.75
CA THR A 146 24.84 6.91 0.45
C THR A 146 25.74 6.99 -0.78
N SER A 147 26.94 6.40 -0.70
CA SER A 147 27.82 6.31 -1.87
C SER A 147 27.24 5.37 -2.95
N PRO A 148 27.62 5.49 -4.23
CA PRO A 148 27.08 4.64 -5.30
C PRO A 148 27.24 3.13 -5.08
N ASP A 149 28.27 2.73 -4.33
CA ASP A 149 28.60 1.33 -4.05
C ASP A 149 27.93 0.80 -2.77
N GLU A 150 27.33 1.68 -1.96
CA GLU A 150 26.66 1.30 -0.72
C GLU A 150 25.15 1.11 -0.96
N MET A 151 24.59 0.09 -0.33
CA MET A 151 23.15 -0.13 -0.33
C MET A 151 22.46 0.79 0.66
N THR A 152 21.40 1.48 0.23
CA THR A 152 20.51 2.23 1.13
C THR A 152 19.89 1.30 2.17
N LYS A 153 19.80 1.76 3.42
CA LYS A 153 19.31 1.00 4.58
C LYS A 153 17.97 1.55 5.03
N TYR A 154 16.96 1.38 4.19
CA TYR A 154 15.58 1.69 4.57
C TYR A 154 15.08 0.68 5.60
N LEU A 155 14.33 1.15 6.60
CA LEU A 155 13.64 0.28 7.53
C LEU A 155 12.64 -0.56 6.74
N GLN A 156 12.55 -1.85 7.09
CA GLN A 156 11.51 -2.69 6.55
C GLN A 156 10.19 -2.30 7.20
N CYS A 157 9.31 -1.63 6.46
CA CYS A 157 8.07 -1.07 7.00
C CYS A 157 6.85 -1.42 6.16
N GLY A 158 5.68 -1.27 6.78
CA GLY A 158 4.39 -1.55 6.18
C GLY A 158 3.27 -0.90 6.98
N MET A 159 2.04 -1.08 6.53
CA MET A 159 0.85 -0.54 7.15
C MET A 159 -0.29 -1.55 7.18
N VAL A 160 -1.12 -1.41 8.20
CA VAL A 160 -2.33 -2.22 8.37
C VAL A 160 -3.50 -1.26 8.55
N LEU A 161 -4.58 -1.52 7.83
CA LEU A 161 -5.87 -0.89 8.07
C LEU A 161 -6.73 -1.89 8.84
N ILE A 162 -7.23 -1.45 9.99
CA ILE A 162 -8.11 -2.25 10.83
C ILE A 162 -9.48 -1.59 10.95
N ASN A 163 -10.50 -2.42 11.11
CA ASN A 163 -11.85 -1.99 11.41
C ASN A 163 -12.30 -2.58 12.75
N TYR A 164 -13.22 -1.92 13.43
CA TYR A 164 -13.82 -2.43 14.66
C TYR A 164 -14.61 -3.73 14.42
N SER A 165 -14.74 -4.56 15.45
CA SER A 165 -15.52 -5.81 15.38
C SER A 165 -16.69 -5.89 16.37
N TYR A 166 -17.19 -4.74 16.84
CA TYR A 166 -18.19 -4.60 17.91
C TYR A 166 -19.21 -3.50 17.58
N PRO A 167 -20.42 -3.50 18.16
CA PRO A 167 -21.41 -2.46 17.89
C PRO A 167 -20.99 -1.09 18.44
N SER A 168 -21.36 -0.01 17.74
CA SER A 168 -21.15 1.38 18.15
C SER A 168 -19.70 1.73 18.52
N PRO A 169 -18.78 1.74 17.55
CA PRO A 169 -17.37 2.03 17.79
C PRO A 169 -17.16 3.46 18.26
N ILE A 170 -16.19 3.65 19.16
CA ILE A 170 -15.69 4.96 19.57
C ILE A 170 -14.19 5.06 19.24
N PRO A 171 -13.65 6.28 19.06
CA PRO A 171 -12.21 6.51 18.99
C PRO A 171 -11.51 5.90 20.21
N THR A 172 -10.42 5.16 20.00
CA THR A 172 -9.69 4.45 21.07
C THR A 172 -8.22 4.23 20.71
N PHE A 173 -7.32 4.35 21.69
CA PHE A 173 -5.93 3.89 21.57
C PHE A 173 -5.79 2.38 21.82
N TRP A 174 -6.82 1.72 22.36
CA TRP A 174 -6.81 0.30 22.73
C TRP A 174 -7.17 -0.61 21.56
N VAL A 175 -6.37 -0.50 20.52
CA VAL A 175 -6.45 -1.36 19.34
C VAL A 175 -5.80 -2.71 19.65
N THR A 176 -6.58 -3.79 19.56
CA THR A 176 -6.10 -5.17 19.75
C THR A 176 -6.72 -6.11 18.73
N GLY A 177 -6.14 -7.30 18.54
CA GLY A 177 -6.70 -8.31 17.64
C GLY A 177 -8.06 -8.87 18.09
N ASN A 178 -8.49 -8.61 19.32
CA ASN A 178 -9.74 -9.09 19.87
C ASN A 178 -10.92 -8.13 19.62
N ASN A 179 -10.64 -6.83 19.47
CA ASN A 179 -11.66 -5.80 19.27
C ASN A 179 -11.59 -5.10 17.90
N HIS A 180 -10.51 -5.33 17.14
CA HIS A 180 -10.37 -4.84 15.77
C HIS A 180 -9.84 -5.94 14.85
N LYS A 181 -10.30 -5.94 13.61
CA LYS A 181 -9.92 -6.90 12.57
C LYS A 181 -9.20 -6.19 11.44
N PRO A 182 -8.04 -6.71 10.97
CA PRO A 182 -7.41 -6.22 9.76
C PRO A 182 -8.33 -6.38 8.55
N ILE A 183 -8.54 -5.28 7.83
CA ILE A 183 -9.23 -5.25 6.54
C ILE A 183 -8.26 -4.98 5.37
N HIS A 184 -7.05 -4.49 5.68
CA HIS A 184 -5.93 -4.42 4.73
C HIS A 184 -4.62 -4.72 5.45
N LYS A 185 -3.72 -5.46 4.81
CA LYS A 185 -2.35 -5.70 5.28
C LYS A 185 -1.39 -5.49 4.12
N SER A 186 -0.48 -4.53 4.25
CA SER A 186 0.59 -4.37 3.26
C SER A 186 1.66 -5.44 3.43
N LEU A 187 2.45 -5.63 2.37
CA LEU A 187 3.78 -6.22 2.51
C LEU A 187 4.68 -5.26 3.31
N PHE A 188 5.64 -5.85 4.02
CA PHE A 188 6.68 -5.10 4.73
C PHE A 188 7.94 -5.09 3.88
N LEU A 189 8.30 -3.91 3.35
CA LEU A 189 9.37 -3.76 2.36
C LEU A 189 10.43 -2.80 2.90
N ASN A 190 11.69 -3.11 2.62
CA ASN A 190 12.85 -2.25 2.88
C ASN A 190 13.05 -1.26 1.73
N SER A 191 11.99 -0.51 1.41
CA SER A 191 11.95 0.47 0.33
C SER A 191 11.80 1.87 0.89
N ARG A 192 12.28 2.88 0.15
CA ARG A 192 12.07 4.29 0.49
C ARG A 192 10.59 4.61 0.69
N GLU A 193 9.75 4.09 -0.21
CA GLU A 193 8.31 4.29 -0.17
C GLU A 193 7.58 2.94 -0.22
N VAL A 194 6.51 2.82 0.57
CA VAL A 194 5.61 1.66 0.58
C VAL A 194 4.20 2.15 0.33
N ALA A 195 3.67 1.86 -0.86
CA ALA A 195 2.37 2.34 -1.33
C ALA A 195 1.32 1.22 -1.33
N ASN A 196 0.08 1.54 -0.93
CA ASN A 196 -1.04 0.61 -0.89
C ASN A 196 -2.32 1.32 -1.32
N ALA A 197 -3.06 0.72 -2.26
CA ALA A 197 -4.45 1.05 -2.49
C ALA A 197 -5.30 0.35 -1.43
N MET A 198 -6.22 1.08 -0.79
CA MET A 198 -7.07 0.58 0.29
C MET A 198 -8.51 1.02 0.09
N THR A 199 -9.45 0.15 0.46
CA THR A 199 -10.88 0.45 0.46
C THR A 199 -11.37 0.67 1.89
N ILE A 200 -11.88 1.87 2.17
CA ILE A 200 -12.49 2.23 3.45
C ILE A 200 -13.98 1.87 3.39
N PRO A 201 -14.49 0.96 4.23
CA PRO A 201 -15.89 0.54 4.19
C PRO A 201 -16.85 1.72 4.47
N PRO A 202 -18.10 1.67 3.97
CA PRO A 202 -19.13 2.65 4.31
C PRO A 202 -19.46 2.59 5.81
N ASN A 203 -19.92 3.72 6.37
CA ASN A 203 -20.35 3.83 7.78
C ASN A 203 -19.36 3.19 8.77
N SER A 204 -18.07 3.46 8.61
CA SER A 204 -17.02 2.75 9.34
C SER A 204 -16.06 3.68 10.06
N LEU A 205 -15.50 3.16 11.16
CA LEU A 205 -14.38 3.75 11.90
C LEU A 205 -13.19 2.78 11.85
N CYS A 206 -12.22 3.12 11.02
CA CYS A 206 -10.99 2.37 10.86
C CYS A 206 -9.81 3.08 11.52
N TYR A 207 -8.74 2.32 11.72
CA TYR A 207 -7.43 2.86 12.08
C TYR A 207 -6.40 2.40 11.07
N LEU A 208 -5.57 3.34 10.62
CA LEU A 208 -4.39 3.08 9.81
C LEU A 208 -3.17 3.10 10.74
N ILE A 209 -2.35 2.05 10.69
CA ILE A 209 -1.19 1.88 11.56
C ILE A 209 0.04 1.60 10.70
N PRO A 210 0.92 2.60 10.46
CA PRO A 210 2.26 2.35 9.94
C PRO A 210 3.13 1.69 11.02
N SER A 211 3.92 0.68 10.64
CA SER A 211 4.82 0.01 11.58
C SER A 211 6.06 -0.53 10.87
N CYS A 212 7.15 -0.64 11.62
CA CYS A 212 8.32 -1.41 11.20
C CYS A 212 8.09 -2.92 11.38
N MET A 213 8.83 -3.73 10.64
CA MET A 213 8.79 -5.19 10.76
C MET A 213 9.23 -5.63 12.17
N LEU A 214 10.30 -5.03 12.67
CA LEU A 214 10.90 -5.36 13.96
C LEU A 214 10.47 -4.37 15.04
N LYS A 215 10.25 -4.87 16.26
CA LYS A 215 10.06 -4.06 17.46
C LYS A 215 11.35 -3.28 17.77
N GLY A 216 11.21 -2.02 18.21
CA GLY A 216 12.33 -1.16 18.58
C GLY A 216 13.10 -0.56 17.39
N ALA A 217 12.67 -0.83 16.15
CA ALA A 217 13.21 -0.14 14.99
C ALA A 217 12.71 1.30 14.96
N GLU A 218 13.64 2.24 14.99
CA GLU A 218 13.34 3.67 15.07
C GLU A 218 13.65 4.40 13.77
N GLY A 219 12.83 5.39 13.44
CA GLY A 219 13.04 6.25 12.28
C GLY A 219 11.85 7.17 12.00
N ALA A 220 12.16 8.32 11.42
CA ALA A 220 11.16 9.27 10.93
C ALA A 220 10.52 8.77 9.63
N PHE A 221 9.24 9.09 9.44
CA PHE A 221 8.51 8.81 8.22
C PHE A 221 7.45 9.87 7.97
N SER A 222 6.95 9.92 6.74
CA SER A 222 5.71 10.64 6.42
C SER A 222 4.68 9.72 5.77
N ILE A 223 3.41 9.94 6.09
CA ILE A 223 2.29 9.32 5.37
C ILE A 223 1.76 10.33 4.37
N ALA A 224 1.64 9.89 3.12
CA ALA A 224 0.91 10.62 2.09
C ALA A 224 -0.38 9.85 1.73
N LEU A 225 -1.51 10.54 1.79
CA LEU A 225 -2.82 10.00 1.44
C LEU A 225 -3.34 10.67 0.17
N TYR A 226 -3.50 9.87 -0.87
CA TYR A 226 -3.99 10.31 -2.16
C TYR A 226 -5.45 9.87 -2.35
N ARG A 227 -6.26 10.83 -2.79
CA ARG A 227 -7.65 10.65 -3.19
C ARG A 227 -7.70 10.34 -4.68
N MET A 228 -8.59 9.43 -5.09
CA MET A 228 -8.81 9.09 -6.49
C MET A 228 -9.54 10.23 -7.20
N LYS A 229 -9.11 10.54 -8.43
CA LYS A 229 -9.70 11.63 -9.22
C LYS A 229 -11.17 11.33 -9.53
N GLY A 230 -12.04 12.32 -9.35
CA GLY A 230 -13.46 12.23 -9.70
C GLY A 230 -14.33 11.51 -8.67
N MET A 231 -13.77 11.16 -7.51
CA MET A 231 -14.50 10.58 -6.38
C MET A 231 -14.80 11.64 -5.33
N ASP A 232 -15.94 11.53 -4.65
CA ASP A 232 -16.30 12.39 -3.52
C ASP A 232 -15.73 11.81 -2.21
N TYR A 233 -15.08 12.67 -1.43
CA TYR A 233 -14.47 12.33 -0.13
C TYR A 233 -14.98 13.24 1.00
N SER A 234 -16.09 13.95 0.78
CA SER A 234 -16.71 14.82 1.79
C SER A 234 -17.06 14.07 3.09
N ASP A 235 -17.44 12.80 2.97
CA ASP A 235 -17.75 11.89 4.08
C ASP A 235 -16.53 11.20 4.71
N LEU A 236 -15.33 11.38 4.13
CA LEU A 236 -14.12 10.71 4.59
C LEU A 236 -13.23 11.66 5.41
N THR A 237 -13.13 11.38 6.71
CA THR A 237 -12.22 12.07 7.62
C THR A 237 -10.99 11.22 7.91
N ILE A 238 -9.80 11.78 7.69
CA ILE A 238 -8.53 11.15 8.07
C ILE A 238 -7.67 12.15 8.85
N LYS A 239 -7.19 11.73 10.01
CA LYS A 239 -6.30 12.53 10.87
C LYS A 239 -5.45 11.63 11.76
N LYS A 240 -4.35 12.16 12.32
CA LYS A 240 -3.65 11.49 13.43
C LYS A 240 -4.63 11.29 14.58
N LEU A 241 -4.59 10.13 15.23
CA LEU A 241 -5.51 9.82 16.31
C LEU A 241 -5.21 10.71 17.51
N GLU A 242 -6.18 11.55 17.83
CA GLU A 242 -6.21 12.35 19.05
C GLU A 242 -7.57 12.13 19.71
N ILE A 243 -7.56 11.82 21.00
CA ILE A 243 -8.77 11.65 21.80
C ILE A 243 -8.74 12.74 22.88
N PRO A 244 -9.47 13.85 22.68
CA PRO A 244 -9.49 14.96 23.63
C PRO A 244 -10.02 14.50 24.98
N GLY A 245 -9.41 15.01 26.06
CA GLY A 245 -9.89 14.76 27.42
C GLY A 245 -9.53 13.39 28.00
N ILE A 246 -8.61 12.63 27.37
CA ILE A 246 -8.02 11.48 28.06
C ILE A 246 -7.17 11.96 29.23
N ASP A 247 -7.55 11.50 30.41
CA ASP A 247 -6.74 11.61 31.62
C ASP A 247 -5.75 10.45 31.67
N TRP A 248 -4.51 10.73 31.28
CA TRP A 248 -3.41 9.75 31.36
C TRP A 248 -2.82 9.63 32.77
N ILE A 249 -3.15 10.57 33.67
CA ILE A 249 -2.55 10.67 34.99
C ILE A 249 -3.33 9.82 35.99
N ASN A 250 -4.66 9.80 35.87
CA ASN A 250 -5.54 9.10 36.79
C ASN A 250 -6.10 7.79 36.19
N PRO A 251 -6.29 6.74 37.00
CA PRO A 251 -6.93 5.51 36.53
C PRO A 251 -8.37 5.79 36.10
N ALA A 252 -8.76 5.23 34.95
CA ALA A 252 -10.13 5.30 34.48
C ALA A 252 -11.05 4.43 35.37
N THR A 253 -12.04 5.05 36.01
CA THR A 253 -13.01 4.36 36.87
C THR A 253 -14.39 4.37 36.20
N LYS A 254 -14.97 3.18 35.95
CA LYS A 254 -16.37 3.05 35.50
C LYS A 254 -17.10 2.05 36.38
N THR A 255 -18.20 2.48 36.98
CA THR A 255 -19.13 1.60 37.69
C THR A 255 -20.01 0.89 36.67
N VAL A 256 -19.95 -0.44 36.64
CA VAL A 256 -20.78 -1.27 35.76
C VAL A 256 -21.81 -2.00 36.59
N GLU A 257 -23.09 -1.83 36.25
CA GLU A 257 -24.17 -2.62 36.84
C GLU A 257 -24.37 -3.90 36.03
N LEU A 258 -24.13 -5.06 36.66
CA LEU A 258 -24.32 -6.35 36.00
C LEU A 258 -25.80 -6.67 35.86
N ARG A 259 -26.35 -6.47 34.65
CA ARG A 259 -27.74 -6.80 34.31
C ARG A 259 -27.81 -8.04 33.44
N GLN A 260 -28.77 -8.93 33.75
CA GLN A 260 -28.95 -10.16 33.00
C GLN A 260 -29.27 -9.84 31.53
N LYS A 261 -28.49 -10.41 30.60
CA LYS A 261 -28.62 -10.25 29.13
C LYS A 261 -28.26 -8.87 28.56
N GLU A 262 -27.69 -7.96 29.35
CA GLU A 262 -27.12 -6.70 28.85
C GLU A 262 -25.60 -6.81 28.70
N LYS A 263 -25.01 -5.95 27.86
CA LYS A 263 -23.55 -5.86 27.65
C LYS A 263 -23.13 -4.40 27.72
N ASP A 264 -22.20 -4.11 28.62
CA ASP A 264 -21.57 -2.79 28.72
C ASP A 264 -20.06 -2.97 28.54
N ARG A 265 -19.44 -2.15 27.69
CA ARG A 265 -18.00 -2.24 27.40
C ARG A 265 -17.24 -1.21 28.22
N VAL A 266 -16.14 -1.65 28.82
CA VAL A 266 -15.15 -0.81 29.48
C VAL A 266 -13.79 -1.25 28.97
N ASP A 267 -13.07 -0.33 28.33
CA ASP A 267 -11.66 -0.55 27.97
C ASP A 267 -10.81 0.00 29.12
N PHE A 268 -9.89 -0.81 29.63
CA PHE A 268 -8.91 -0.38 30.64
C PHE A 268 -7.53 -0.95 30.30
N TYR A 269 -6.49 -0.26 30.77
CA TYR A 269 -5.09 -0.65 30.62
C TYR A 269 -4.54 -1.01 32.00
N VAL A 270 -3.92 -2.17 32.12
CA VAL A 270 -3.15 -2.57 33.30
C VAL A 270 -1.71 -2.68 32.85
N ASP A 271 -0.85 -1.81 33.40
CA ASP A 271 0.60 -1.83 33.22
C ASP A 271 1.23 -2.14 34.57
N GLU A 272 1.12 -3.41 34.98
CA GLU A 272 1.90 -3.90 36.11
C GLU A 272 2.83 -4.98 35.58
N GLU A 273 4.09 -4.97 36.05
CA GLU A 273 4.98 -6.12 35.96
C GLU A 273 4.28 -7.26 36.72
N THR A 274 3.79 -8.26 36.00
CA THR A 274 3.33 -9.48 36.66
C THR A 274 4.57 -10.22 37.17
N ASP A 275 4.70 -10.30 38.49
CA ASP A 275 5.66 -11.16 39.20
C ASP A 275 5.64 -12.62 38.71
#